data_AF-A0A512IHB0-F1
#
_entry.id   AF-A0A512IHB0-F1
#
_cell.length_a   1.000
_cell.length_b   1.000
_cell.length_c   1.000
_cell.angle_alpha   90.00
_cell.angle_beta   90.00
_cell.angle_gamma   90.00
#
_symmetry.space_group_name_H-M   'P 1'
#
loop_
_entity.id
_entity.type
_entity.pdbx_description
1 polymer ?
#
loop_
_entity_poly.entity_id
_entity_poly.type
_entity_poly.pdbx_seq_one_letter_code
_entity_poly.pdbx_strand_id
1 'polypeptide(L)'
;MLGAVLWIALVRSSEGIVAPNSTIELMRDLGRPRGDMYEVAVWADILTVRGDELFCTYTVDNQAVVVPENIDAIRALAGTVTDGTESMSRTDAALDVRADFLARAPHPGQAHSPEGARS
;
A
#
# COMPACT_ATOMS: atom_id res chain seq x y z
N MET A 1 -10.91 -13.20 1.93
CA MET A 1 -9.84 -12.58 1.13
C MET A 1 -10.11 -11.09 1.14
N LEU A 2 -9.45 -10.32 2.03
CA LEU A 2 -9.52 -8.85 2.06
C LEU A 2 -8.69 -8.27 0.91
N GLY A 3 -9.03 -8.69 -0.32
CA GLY A 3 -8.35 -8.24 -1.53
C GLY A 3 -9.00 -6.98 -2.06
N ALA A 4 -8.24 -5.90 -2.09
CA ALA A 4 -8.51 -4.69 -2.87
C ALA A 4 -9.68 -3.79 -2.43
N VAL A 5 -9.83 -3.45 -1.14
CA VAL A 5 -10.72 -2.33 -0.73
C VAL A 5 -10.04 -1.32 0.20
N LEU A 6 -8.77 -1.53 0.54
CA LEU A 6 -8.18 -0.81 1.64
C LEU A 6 -6.76 -0.37 1.30
N TRP A 7 -6.61 0.93 1.10
CA TRP A 7 -5.34 1.63 0.97
C TRP A 7 -4.61 1.67 2.32
N ILE A 8 -4.26 0.48 2.82
CA ILE A 8 -3.45 0.29 4.01
C ILE A 8 -2.15 -0.39 3.62
N ALA A 9 -1.05 0.19 4.07
CA ALA A 9 0.27 -0.40 3.99
C ALA A 9 0.70 -0.89 5.37
N LEU A 10 1.21 -2.12 5.47
CA LEU A 10 1.80 -2.62 6.70
C LEU A 10 3.28 -2.21 6.76
N VAL A 11 3.69 -1.64 7.89
CA VAL A 11 5.09 -1.24 8.15
C VAL A 11 5.61 -1.86 9.43
N ARG A 12 6.93 -2.01 9.54
CA ARG A 12 7.60 -2.50 10.77
C ARG A 12 8.66 -1.50 11.22
N SER A 13 8.84 -1.35 12.53
CA SER A 13 9.89 -0.47 13.08
C SER A 13 11.30 -0.89 12.65
N SER A 14 11.51 -2.20 12.40
CA SER A 14 12.77 -2.75 11.90
C SER A 14 13.15 -2.27 10.49
N GLU A 15 12.21 -1.71 9.74
CA GLU A 15 12.39 -1.21 8.37
C GLU A 15 12.89 0.24 8.33
N GLY A 16 13.21 0.83 9.50
CA GLY A 16 13.67 2.21 9.61
C GLY A 16 12.56 3.26 9.56
N ILE A 17 11.29 2.82 9.52
CA ILE A 17 10.11 3.68 9.57
C ILE A 17 9.75 3.92 11.04
N VAL A 18 10.52 4.82 11.67
CA VAL A 18 10.43 5.07 13.13
C VAL A 18 9.57 6.30 13.45
N ALA A 19 9.35 7.19 12.48
CA ALA A 19 8.59 8.42 12.63
C ALA A 19 7.97 8.87 11.30
N PRO A 20 6.95 9.76 11.31
CA PRO A 20 6.34 10.31 10.09
C PRO A 20 7.35 10.93 9.11
N ASN A 21 8.42 11.55 9.62
CA ASN A 21 9.46 12.14 8.76
C ASN A 21 10.22 11.07 7.95
N SER A 22 10.42 9.87 8.51
CA SER A 22 11.04 8.74 7.81
C SER A 22 10.15 8.25 6.67
N THR A 23 8.83 8.40 6.79
CA THR A 23 7.87 8.03 5.76
C THR A 23 8.00 8.91 4.51
N ILE A 24 8.18 10.21 4.66
CA ILE A 24 8.35 11.13 3.51
C ILE A 24 9.62 10.80 2.73
N GLU A 25 10.75 10.57 3.41
CA GLU A 25 11.99 10.20 2.72
C GLU A 25 11.85 8.85 2.02
N LEU A 26 11.19 7.86 2.65
CA LEU A 26 10.87 6.59 1.98
C LEU A 26 10.01 6.80 0.73
N MET A 27 8.96 7.61 0.79
CA MET A 27 8.10 7.88 -0.37
C MET A 27 8.88 8.58 -1.50
N ARG A 28 9.82 9.47 -1.16
CA ARG A 28 10.72 10.09 -2.15
C ARG A 28 11.66 9.08 -2.79
N ASP A 29 12.22 8.15 -2.00
CA ASP A 29 13.06 7.08 -2.52
C ASP A 29 12.29 6.12 -3.44
N LEU A 30 10.98 5.95 -3.19
CA LEU A 30 10.05 5.23 -4.09
C LEU A 30 9.69 6.03 -5.35
N GLY A 31 10.17 7.27 -5.50
CA GLY A 31 9.92 8.13 -6.66
C GLY A 31 8.56 8.82 -6.64
N ARG A 32 7.86 8.85 -5.50
CA ARG A 32 6.54 9.48 -5.42
C ARG A 32 6.64 11.00 -5.52
N PRO A 33 5.73 11.65 -6.28
CA PRO A 33 5.67 13.10 -6.34
C PRO A 33 5.58 13.69 -4.93
N ARG A 34 6.41 14.69 -4.64
CA ARG A 34 6.41 15.45 -3.36
C ARG A 34 6.67 14.62 -2.08
N GLY A 35 6.93 13.31 -2.21
CA GLY A 35 7.00 12.38 -1.07
C GLY A 35 5.62 11.99 -0.54
N ASP A 36 4.57 12.07 -1.38
CA ASP A 36 3.19 11.77 -1.02
C ASP A 36 3.03 10.31 -0.56
N MET A 37 2.34 10.08 0.56
CA MET A 37 1.87 8.76 0.96
C MET A 37 0.35 8.65 0.78
N TYR A 38 -0.07 7.86 -0.20
CA TYR A 38 -1.50 7.65 -0.50
C TYR A 38 -2.16 6.68 0.47
N GLU A 39 -1.39 5.81 1.12
CA GLU A 39 -1.87 4.80 2.04
C GLU A 39 -1.89 5.27 3.49
N VAL A 40 -2.74 4.63 4.28
CA VAL A 40 -2.60 4.63 5.74
C VAL A 40 -1.57 3.57 6.13
N ALA A 41 -0.44 3.99 6.69
CA ALA A 41 0.57 3.07 7.16
C ALA A 41 0.24 2.59 8.59
N VAL A 42 0.21 1.27 8.80
CA VAL A 42 -0.11 0.64 10.10
C VAL A 42 1.09 -0.16 10.57
N TRP A 43 1.54 0.06 11.82
CA TRP A 43 2.66 -0.67 12.39
C TRP A 43 2.24 -2.08 12.81
N ALA A 44 2.69 -3.07 12.04
CA ALA A 44 2.32 -4.47 12.21
C ALA A 44 2.99 -5.13 13.43
N ASP A 45 4.14 -4.61 13.86
CA ASP A 45 4.94 -5.13 14.97
C ASP A 45 4.40 -4.75 16.37
N ILE A 46 3.53 -3.75 16.46
CA ILE A 46 2.88 -3.32 17.72
C ILE A 46 1.35 -3.50 17.71
N LEU A 47 0.81 -4.17 16.68
CA LEU A 47 -0.60 -4.54 16.61
C LEU A 47 -0.89 -5.63 17.66
N THR A 48 -1.81 -5.35 18.58
CA THR A 48 -2.15 -6.27 19.68
C THR A 48 -3.67 -6.38 19.84
N VAL A 49 -4.17 -7.60 20.09
CA VAL A 49 -5.58 -7.83 20.46
C VAL A 49 -5.64 -8.33 21.90
N ARG A 50 -6.55 -7.76 22.70
CA ARG A 50 -6.86 -8.19 24.08
C ARG A 50 -8.36 -8.35 24.24
N GLY A 51 -8.83 -9.60 24.34
CA GLY A 51 -10.26 -9.89 24.34
C GLY A 51 -10.89 -9.49 23.00
N ASP A 52 -11.77 -8.50 23.04
CA ASP A 52 -12.45 -7.87 21.90
C ASP A 52 -11.85 -6.50 21.51
N GLU A 53 -10.78 -6.04 22.17
CA GLU A 53 -10.13 -4.77 21.88
C GLU A 53 -8.90 -4.92 20.96
N LEU A 54 -8.86 -4.13 19.89
CA LEU A 54 -7.70 -3.99 18.99
C LEU A 54 -6.92 -2.72 19.33
N PHE A 55 -5.63 -2.89 19.60
CA PHE A 55 -4.65 -1.82 19.77
C PHE A 55 -3.77 -1.75 18.52
N CYS A 56 -3.79 -0.60 17.83
CA CYS A 56 -2.96 -0.35 16.67
C CYS A 56 -2.44 1.09 16.65
N THR A 57 -1.31 1.27 15.99
CA THR A 57 -0.75 2.59 15.69
C THR A 57 -0.70 2.73 14.18
N TYR A 58 -1.14 3.88 13.69
CA TYR A 58 -1.14 4.19 12.27
C TYR A 58 -0.73 5.64 12.04
N THR A 59 -0.30 5.94 10.82
CA THR A 59 0.00 7.29 10.38
C THR A 59 -0.68 7.57 9.05
N VAL A 60 -1.00 8.84 8.85
CA VAL A 60 -1.73 9.36 7.69
C VAL A 60 -0.96 10.58 7.20
N ASP A 61 -0.64 10.59 5.91
CA ASP A 61 -0.22 11.81 5.24
C ASP A 61 -1.47 12.60 4.87
N ASN A 62 -1.79 13.61 5.69
CA ASN A 62 -3.00 14.41 5.51
C ASN A 62 -3.01 15.23 4.21
N GLN A 63 -1.86 15.40 3.55
CA GLN A 63 -1.78 16.12 2.28
C GLN A 63 -2.12 15.24 1.08
N ALA A 64 -1.97 13.92 1.21
CA ALA A 64 -2.03 12.99 0.08
C ALA A 64 -3.09 11.89 0.22
N VAL A 65 -3.49 11.51 1.45
CA VAL A 65 -4.35 10.34 1.67
C VAL A 65 -5.66 10.39 0.90
N VAL A 66 -6.22 11.59 0.65
CA VAL A 66 -7.51 11.78 -0.05
C VAL A 66 -7.41 11.80 -1.59
N VAL A 67 -6.20 11.74 -2.14
CA VAL A 67 -5.98 11.87 -3.59
C VAL A 67 -6.61 10.70 -4.36
N PRO A 68 -6.39 9.42 -3.97
CA PRO A 68 -7.02 8.27 -4.62
C PRO A 68 -8.56 8.33 -4.61
N GLU A 69 -9.16 8.69 -3.47
CA GLU A 69 -10.60 8.80 -3.26
C GLU A 69 -11.23 9.80 -4.23
N ASN A 70 -10.58 10.94 -4.43
CA ASN A 70 -11.08 11.97 -5.33
C ASN A 70 -11.08 11.49 -6.79
N ILE A 71 -10.07 10.72 -7.20
CA ILE A 71 -10.01 10.14 -8.55
C ILE A 71 -11.17 9.15 -8.74
N ASP A 72 -11.41 8.26 -7.78
CA ASP A 72 -12.49 7.29 -7.85
C ASP A 72 -13.88 7.95 -7.79
N ALA A 73 -14.04 8.97 -6.96
CA ALA A 73 -15.26 9.77 -6.89
C ALA A 73 -15.58 10.45 -8.23
N ILE A 74 -14.57 11.00 -8.92
CA ILE A 74 -14.75 11.59 -10.26
C ILE A 74 -15.23 10.53 -11.25
N ARG A 75 -14.63 9.33 -11.27
CA ARG A 75 -15.04 8.28 -12.21
C ARG A 75 -16.47 7.81 -11.97
N ALA A 76 -16.85 7.68 -10.70
CA ALA A 76 -18.20 7.33 -10.28
C ALA A 76 -19.23 8.41 -10.66
N LEU A 77 -18.95 9.68 -10.36
CA LEU A 77 -19.83 10.81 -10.69
C LEU A 77 -19.99 11.01 -12.20
N ALA A 78 -18.92 10.81 -12.96
CA ALA A 78 -18.94 10.90 -14.42
C ALA A 78 -19.58 9.68 -15.08
N GLY A 79 -19.89 8.61 -14.33
CA GLY A 79 -20.42 7.36 -14.88
C GLY A 79 -19.46 6.63 -15.83
N THR A 80 -18.17 6.95 -15.78
CA THR A 80 -17.14 6.41 -16.70
C THR A 80 -16.64 5.03 -16.28
N VAL A 81 -16.74 4.71 -14.99
CA VAL A 81 -16.48 3.39 -14.41
C VAL A 81 -17.56 3.15 -13.37
N THR A 82 -18.29 2.04 -13.48
CA THR A 82 -19.41 1.71 -12.58
C THR A 82 -19.04 0.67 -11.54
N ASP A 83 -17.96 -0.09 -11.77
CA ASP A 83 -17.42 -1.05 -10.81
C ASP A 83 -16.36 -0.36 -9.93
N GLY A 84 -16.59 -0.36 -8.61
CA GLY A 84 -15.69 0.33 -7.67
C GLY A 84 -14.31 -0.31 -7.62
N THR A 85 -14.22 -1.64 -7.66
CA THR A 85 -12.95 -2.38 -7.64
C THR A 85 -12.12 -2.11 -8.89
N GLU A 86 -12.77 -1.99 -10.05
CA GLU A 86 -12.11 -1.58 -11.29
C GLU A 86 -11.55 -0.16 -11.18
N SER A 87 -12.31 0.80 -10.64
CA SER A 87 -11.83 2.18 -10.49
C SER A 87 -10.61 2.24 -9.58
N MET A 88 -10.69 1.61 -8.41
CA MET A 88 -9.61 1.54 -7.44
C MET A 88 -8.37 0.87 -8.05
N SER A 89 -8.52 -0.24 -8.76
CA SER A 89 -7.39 -0.90 -9.42
C SER A 89 -6.70 0.00 -10.45
N ARG A 90 -7.45 0.82 -11.19
CA ARG A 90 -6.88 1.82 -12.11
C ARG A 90 -6.16 2.94 -11.36
N THR A 91 -6.70 3.37 -10.22
CA THR A 91 -6.08 4.38 -9.35
C THR A 91 -4.78 3.85 -8.74
N ASP A 92 -4.80 2.63 -8.20
CA ASP A 92 -3.65 1.95 -7.61
C ASP A 92 -2.51 1.84 -8.62
N ALA A 93 -2.81 1.39 -9.84
CA ALA A 93 -1.82 1.26 -10.90
C ALA A 93 -1.25 2.62 -11.35
N ALA A 94 -2.06 3.68 -11.34
CA ALA A 94 -1.64 5.00 -11.78
C ALA A 94 -0.80 5.74 -10.73
N LEU A 95 -1.10 5.54 -9.45
CA LEU A 95 -0.44 6.18 -8.31
C LEU A 95 0.64 5.31 -7.66
N ASP A 96 0.81 4.08 -8.15
CA ASP A 96 1.70 3.07 -7.57
C ASP A 96 1.42 2.85 -6.08
N VAL A 97 0.15 2.59 -5.78
CA VAL A 97 -0.33 2.26 -4.42
C VAL A 97 0.13 0.85 -4.03
N ARG A 98 0.60 0.67 -2.80
CA ARG A 98 1.25 -0.55 -2.32
C ARG A 98 0.73 -0.98 -0.96
N ALA A 99 0.50 -2.28 -0.79
CA ALA A 99 0.19 -2.89 0.52
C ALA A 99 1.43 -3.10 1.40
N ASP A 100 2.62 -3.10 0.78
CA ASP A 100 3.94 -3.24 1.42
C ASP A 100 4.93 -2.41 0.60
N PHE A 101 5.56 -1.42 1.23
CA PHE A 101 6.48 -0.50 0.56
C PHE A 101 7.81 -1.14 0.18
N LEU A 102 8.24 -2.17 0.90
CA LEU A 102 9.56 -2.80 0.79
C LEU A 102 9.51 -4.21 0.18
N ALA A 103 8.32 -4.71 -0.15
CA ALA A 103 8.17 -5.95 -0.93
C ALA A 103 9.06 -5.88 -2.18
N ARG A 104 10.06 -6.75 -2.24
CA ARG A 104 11.07 -6.74 -3.30
C ARG A 104 10.38 -7.03 -4.65
N ALA A 105 10.60 -6.16 -5.64
CA ALA A 105 10.18 -6.44 -7.01
C ALA A 105 10.77 -7.80 -7.46
N PRO A 106 9.99 -8.64 -8.16
CA PRO A 106 10.52 -9.88 -8.71
C PRO A 106 11.76 -9.56 -9.56
N HIS A 107 12.89 -10.18 -9.23
CA HIS A 107 14.09 -10.01 -10.04
C HIS A 107 13.83 -10.61 -11.43
N PRO A 108 14.03 -9.85 -12.54
CA PRO A 108 13.97 -10.43 -13.87
C PRO A 108 15.17 -11.36 -14.03
N GLY A 109 14.98 -12.65 -13.75
CA GLY A 109 16.06 -13.64 -13.88
C GLY A 109 15.90 -14.95 -13.11
N GLN A 110 14.95 -15.10 -12.19
CA GLN A 110 14.68 -16.40 -11.57
C GLN A 110 13.50 -17.09 -12.24
N ALA A 111 13.76 -17.61 -13.45
CA ALA A 111 12.96 -18.71 -13.98
C ALA A 111 13.20 -19.93 -13.09
N HIS A 112 12.14 -20.46 -12.49
CA HIS A 112 12.16 -21.78 -11.87
C HIS A 112 12.50 -22.83 -12.96
N SER A 113 13.72 -23.34 -12.97
CA SER A 113 14.01 -24.62 -13.61
C SER A 113 13.32 -25.72 -12.80
N PRO A 114 12.45 -26.56 -13.39
CA PRO A 114 11.88 -27.70 -12.70
C PRO A 114 12.95 -28.80 -12.71
N GLU A 115 13.77 -28.85 -11.67
CA GLU A 115 14.73 -29.94 -11.48
C GLU A 115 14.26 -30.80 -10.30
N GLY A 116 13.77 -32.00 -10.62
CA GLY A 116 13.32 -32.95 -9.60
C GLY A 116 12.36 -34.04 -10.07
N ALA A 117 12.44 -34.50 -11.31
CA ALA A 117 11.87 -35.78 -11.71
C ALA A 117 13.00 -36.65 -12.27
N ARG A 118 13.63 -37.46 -11.41
CA ARG A 118 14.33 -38.71 -11.78
C ARG A 118 14.75 -39.49 -10.53
N SER A 119 14.44 -40.79 -10.62
CA SER A 119 14.74 -41.95 -9.77
C SER A 119 13.88 -42.15 -8.54
#